data_AF-A0ABD3YHG7-F1
#
_entry.id   AF-A0ABD3YHG7-F1
#
_cell.length_a   1.000
_cell.length_b   1.000
_cell.length_c   1.000
_cell.angle_alpha   90.00
_cell.angle_beta   90.00
_cell.angle_gamma   90.00
#
_symmetry.space_group_name_H-M   'P 1'
#
loop_
_entity.id
_entity.type
_entity.pdbx_description
1 polymer ?
#
loop_
_entity_poly.entity_id
_entity_poly.type
_entity_poly.pdbx_seq_one_letter_code
_entity_poly.pdbx_strand_id
1 'polypeptide(L)' 'MGDLVRYPDNTESRIVSGAGAALSHNGQPMAIVGSATDNGDTIVSSLQSSGQIREYADDDGIPGLLQPDYQVVKPD' A
#
# COMPACT_ATOMS: atom_id res chain seq x y z
N MET A 1 -1.55 3.65 6.14
CA MET A 1 -2.26 4.22 4.98
C MET A 1 -2.97 5.49 5.39
N GLY A 2 -3.12 6.41 4.44
CA GLY A 2 -3.65 7.76 4.69
C GLY A 2 -2.71 8.91 4.29
N ASP A 3 -1.54 8.62 3.73
CA ASP A 3 -0.66 9.65 3.15
C ASP A 3 -1.36 10.35 1.97
N LEU A 4 -1.12 11.66 1.85
CA LEU A 4 -1.73 12.50 0.81
C LEU A 4 -0.94 12.45 -0.50
N VAL A 5 -1.67 12.25 -1.59
CA VAL A 5 -1.21 12.44 -2.97
C VAL A 5 -1.64 13.83 -3.40
N ARG A 6 -0.70 14.61 -3.95
CA ARG A 6 -0.95 15.96 -4.47
C ARG A 6 -0.81 15.95 -5.99
N TYR A 7 -1.81 16.49 -6.68
CA TYR A 7 -1.86 16.54 -8.13
C TYR A 7 -1.46 17.93 -8.67
N PRO A 8 -1.08 18.05 -9.95
CA PRO A 8 -0.68 19.32 -10.54
C PRO A 8 -1.78 20.40 -10.54
N ASP A 9 -3.04 20.01 -10.49
CA ASP A 9 -4.20 20.91 -10.39
C ASP A 9 -4.50 21.35 -8.94
N ASN A 10 -3.64 20.98 -7.99
CA ASN A 10 -3.77 21.20 -6.54
C ASN A 10 -4.90 20.42 -5.87
N THR A 11 -5.49 19.43 -6.55
CA THR A 11 -6.34 18.47 -5.87
C THR A 11 -5.50 17.50 -5.04
N GLU A 12 -6.15 16.87 -4.07
CA GLU A 12 -5.54 15.87 -3.19
C GLU A 12 -6.37 14.60 -3.17
N SER A 13 -5.69 13.47 -2.97
CA SER A 13 -6.27 12.15 -2.73
C SER A 13 -5.49 11.46 -1.61
N ARG A 14 -6.00 10.36 -1.07
CA ARG A 14 -5.30 9.55 -0.08
C ARG A 14 -4.91 8.19 -0.63
N ILE A 15 -3.74 7.70 -0.25
CA ILE A 15 -3.34 6.32 -0.48
C ILE A 15 -4.14 5.42 0.46
N VAL A 16 -4.87 4.45 -0.11
CA VAL A 16 -5.81 3.58 0.62
C VAL A 16 -5.35 2.13 0.72
N SER A 17 -4.39 1.68 -0.09
CA SER A 17 -3.88 0.30 -0.05
C SER A 17 -2.35 0.23 -0.12
N GLY A 18 -1.77 -0.97 0.03
CA GLY A 18 -0.34 -1.21 -0.18
C GLY A 18 0.14 -2.56 0.32
N ALA A 19 1.22 -2.62 1.09
CA ALA A 19 1.95 -3.86 1.35
C ALA A 19 1.22 -4.94 2.19
N GLY A 20 0.03 -4.66 2.70
CA GLY A 20 -0.68 -5.57 3.60
C GLY A 20 0.15 -5.94 4.84
N ALA A 21 0.15 -7.22 5.19
CA ALA A 21 0.93 -7.80 6.28
C ALA A 21 2.42 -7.92 5.98
N ALA A 22 2.86 -7.85 4.72
CA ALA A 22 4.26 -8.09 4.35
C ALA A 22 5.20 -6.97 4.83
N LEU A 23 4.71 -5.73 4.93
CA LEU A 23 5.49 -4.61 5.42
C LEU A 23 4.59 -3.54 6.03
N SER A 24 4.79 -3.29 7.33
CA SER A 24 4.06 -2.25 8.04
C SER A 24 4.97 -1.40 8.92
N HIS A 25 4.56 -0.16 9.15
CA HIS A 25 5.15 0.77 10.10
C HIS A 25 4.06 1.28 11.03
N ASN A 26 4.26 1.14 12.34
CA ASN A 26 3.27 1.50 13.38
C ASN A 26 1.87 0.89 13.14
N GLY A 27 1.81 -0.37 12.73
CA GLY A 27 0.54 -1.09 12.47
C GLY A 27 -0.16 -0.70 11.16
N GLN A 28 0.41 0.23 10.40
CA GLN A 28 -0.10 0.62 9.11
C GLN A 28 0.75 0.01 7.99
N PRO A 29 0.15 -0.63 6.98
CA PRO A 29 0.89 -1.07 5.81
C PRO A 29 1.64 0.10 5.16
N MET A 30 2.79 -0.19 4.57
CA MET A 30 3.54 0.78 3.76
C MET A 30 2.99 0.85 2.33
N ALA A 31 2.99 2.05 1.74
CA ALA A 31 2.65 2.22 0.33
C ALA A 31 3.74 1.63 -0.58
N ILE A 32 3.32 0.97 -1.65
CA ILE A 32 4.17 0.33 -2.66
C ILE A 32 3.67 0.66 -4.07
N VAL A 33 4.50 0.39 -5.09
CA VAL A 33 4.01 0.36 -6.48
C VAL A 33 2.84 -0.63 -6.59
N GLY A 34 1.74 -0.20 -7.20
CA GLY A 34 0.46 -0.92 -7.25
C GLY A 34 -0.57 -0.47 -6.21
N SER A 35 -0.19 0.35 -5.22
CA SER A 35 -1.13 0.89 -4.22
C SER A 35 -2.15 1.83 -4.87
N ALA A 36 -3.40 1.70 -4.46
CA ALA A 36 -4.50 2.53 -4.93
C ALA A 36 -4.66 3.81 -4.10
N THR A 37 -5.22 4.83 -4.74
CA THR A 37 -5.68 6.06 -4.11
C THR A 37 -7.21 6.12 -4.09
N ASP A 38 -7.80 6.95 -3.23
CA ASP A 38 -9.26 7.04 -3.07
C ASP A 38 -10.00 7.52 -4.34
N ASN A 39 -9.31 8.19 -5.26
CA ASN A 39 -9.84 8.64 -6.54
C ASN A 39 -9.65 7.60 -7.67
N GLY A 40 -9.13 6.41 -7.35
CA GLY A 40 -8.97 5.30 -8.29
C GLY A 40 -7.64 5.25 -9.04
N ASP A 41 -6.72 6.18 -8.79
CA ASP A 41 -5.37 6.10 -9.37
C ASP A 41 -4.52 5.03 -8.68
N THR A 42 -3.33 4.80 -9.23
CA THR A 42 -2.38 3.80 -8.73
C THR A 42 -0.96 4.35 -8.72
N ILE A 43 -0.20 4.05 -7.66
CA ILE A 43 1.23 4.36 -7.60
C ILE A 43 1.96 3.48 -8.63
N VAL A 44 2.60 4.09 -9.62
CA VAL A 44 3.29 3.37 -10.71
C VAL A 44 4.81 3.33 -10.60
N SER A 45 5.40 4.11 -9.70
CA SER A 45 6.85 4.16 -9.52
C SER A 45 7.23 4.46 -8.08
N SER A 46 8.48 4.15 -7.73
CA SER A 46 9.08 4.45 -6.44
C SER A 46 10.53 4.87 -6.64
N LEU A 47 11.01 5.78 -5.79
CA LEU A 47 12.43 6.10 -5.70
C LEU A 47 13.24 5.01 -4.98
N GLN A 48 12.55 4.12 -4.26
CA GLN A 48 13.15 2.96 -3.59
C GLN A 48 13.34 1.82 -4.59
N SER A 49 14.53 1.24 -4.66
CA SER A 49 14.86 0.11 -5.55
C SER A 49 15.55 -1.05 -4.83
N SER A 50 15.63 -1.00 -3.50
CA SER A 50 16.39 -1.96 -2.67
C SER A 50 15.63 -3.24 -2.31
N GLY A 51 14.33 -3.32 -2.58
CA GLY A 51 13.50 -4.47 -2.22
C GLY A 51 12.20 -4.55 -3.01
N GLN A 52 11.59 -5.73 -2.99
CA GLN A 52 10.30 -6.01 -3.61
C GLN A 52 9.49 -6.94 -2.69
N ILE A 53 8.16 -6.80 -2.75
CA ILE A 53 7.24 -7.79 -2.18
C ILE A 53 6.90 -8.77 -3.29
N ARG A 54 6.98 -10.06 -2.98
CA ARG A 54 6.66 -11.15 -3.90
C ARG A 54 5.64 -12.06 -3.25
N GLU A 55 4.48 -12.14 -3.88
CA GLU A 55 3.47 -13.15 -3.60
C GLU A 55 3.69 -14.32 -4.57
N TYR A 56 3.67 -15.54 -4.06
CA TYR A 56 3.80 -16.75 -4.87
C TYR A 56 2.42 -17.38 -5.04
N ALA A 57 2.14 -17.89 -6.25
CA ALA A 57 0.82 -18.42 -6.58
C ALA A 57 0.45 -19.73 -5.87
N ASP A 58 1.43 -20.39 -5.25
CA ASP A 58 1.30 -21.64 -4.51
C ASP A 58 1.20 -21.44 -2.99
N ASP A 59 1.07 -20.19 -2.53
CA ASP A 59 0.85 -19.83 -1.13
C ASP A 59 -0.56 -19.24 -0.91
N ASP A 60 -0.97 -19.05 0.34
CA ASP A 60 -2.28 -18.49 0.72
C ASP A 60 -2.44 -16.99 0.38
N GLY A 61 -1.41 -16.39 -0.20
CA GLY A 61 -1.32 -14.97 -0.49
C GLY A 61 -0.87 -14.14 0.71
N ILE A 62 -0.53 -12.88 0.47
CA ILE A 62 -0.13 -11.94 1.51
C ILE A 62 -1.39 -11.25 2.04
N PRO A 63 -1.74 -11.42 3.33
CA PRO A 63 -2.94 -10.79 3.89
C PRO A 63 -2.95 -9.28 3.66
N GLY A 64 -4.01 -8.79 3.01
CA GLY A 64 -4.21 -7.36 2.77
C GLY A 64 -3.31 -6.73 1.71
N LEU A 65 -2.55 -7.53 0.93
CA LEU A 65 -1.75 -6.99 -0.17
C LEU A 65 -2.64 -6.28 -1.18
N LEU A 66 -2.35 -5.00 -1.41
CA LEU A 66 -3.09 -4.05 -2.24
C LEU A 66 -4.58 -3.92 -1.90
N GLN A 67 -5.03 -4.47 -0.77
CA GLN A 67 -6.40 -4.34 -0.30
C GLN A 67 -6.58 -2.96 0.35
N PRO A 68 -7.60 -2.18 -0.07
CA PRO A 68 -7.96 -0.94 0.61
C PRO A 68 -8.31 -1.17 2.09
N ASP A 69 -7.96 -0.19 2.92
CA ASP A 69 -8.32 -0.12 4.34
C ASP A 69 -7.81 -1.27 5.23
N TYR A 70 -6.87 -2.08 4.74
CA TYR A 70 -6.25 -3.12 5.55
C TYR A 70 -5.45 -2.54 6.72
N GLN A 71 -5.70 -3.04 7.93
CA GLN A 71 -4.96 -2.72 9.14
C GLN A 71 -4.26 -3.96 9.67
N VAL A 72 -2.98 -3.82 10.03
CA VAL A 72 -2.27 -4.93 10.68
C VAL A 72 -2.79 -5.04 12.10
N VAL A 73 -3.50 -6.13 12.39
CA VAL A 73 -3.91 -6.45 13.75
C VAL A 73 -2.67 -6.92 14.50
N LYS A 74 -2.23 -6.14 15.49
CA LYS A 74 -1.16 -6.57 16.39
C LYS A 74 -1.79 -7.51 17.43
N PRO A 75 -1.22 -8.70 17.70
CA PRO A 75 -1.66 -9.50 18.83
C PRO A 75 -1.44 -8.71 20.12
N ASP A 76 -2.38 -8.84 21.07
CA ASP A 76 -2.31 -8.26 22.42
C ASP A 76 -1.08 -8.76 23.20
#